data_AF-A0A0N1BG12-F1
#
_entry.id   AF-A0A0N1BG12-F1
#
_cell.length_a   1.000
_cell.length_b   1.000
_cell.length_c   1.000
_cell.angle_alpha   90.00
_cell.angle_beta   90.00
_cell.angle_gamma   90.00
#
_symmetry.space_group_name_H-M   'P 1'
#
loop_
_entity.id
_entity.type
_entity.pdbx_description
1 polymer ?
#
loop_
_entity_poly.entity_id
_entity_poly.type
_entity_poly.pdbx_seq_one_letter_code
_entity_poly.pdbx_strand_id
1 'polypeptide(L)'
;MLLAASDFGDGQYLAAVALINERRYDEAIAALQAARGVFGPHPDILTYLGFANRKLGRFAIAEGYYRAALAAAPGHRGATEYFGELMVERGDLAGARRMLATLDGQCRFGCTEAEELRAWIVAGRSPHSL
;
A
#
# COMPACT_ATOMS: atom_id res chain seq x y z
N MET A 1 15.28 24.69 11.71
CA MET A 1 14.01 24.12 12.22
C MET A 1 13.32 23.21 11.21
N LEU A 2 13.28 23.53 9.91
CA LEU A 2 12.69 22.66 8.88
C LEU A 2 13.38 21.28 8.75
N LEU A 3 14.72 21.26 8.77
CA LEU A 3 15.52 20.03 8.66
C LEU A 3 15.25 19.01 9.78
N ALA A 4 15.10 19.47 11.03
CA ALA A 4 14.80 18.58 12.16
C ALA A 4 13.39 17.97 12.08
N ALA A 5 12.43 18.66 11.46
CA ALA A 5 11.09 18.14 11.27
C ALA A 5 11.05 17.06 10.18
N SER A 6 11.78 17.26 9.07
CA SER A 6 11.93 16.22 8.04
C SER A 6 12.63 14.98 8.58
N ASP A 7 13.72 15.14 9.36
CA ASP A 7 14.44 14.01 9.96
C ASP A 7 13.52 13.17 10.88
N PHE A 8 12.66 13.83 11.66
CA PHE A 8 11.65 13.16 12.47
C PHE A 8 10.64 12.40 11.60
N GLY A 9 10.11 13.03 10.54
CA GLY A 9 9.17 12.39 9.63
C GLY A 9 9.76 11.14 8.97
N ASP A 10 11.00 11.23 8.48
CA ASP A 10 11.72 10.11 7.86
C ASP A 10 11.94 8.99 8.87
N GLY A 11 12.34 9.33 10.10
CA GLY A 11 12.48 8.36 11.19
C GLY A 11 11.18 7.62 11.51
N GLN A 12 10.05 8.32 11.55
CA GLN A 12 8.73 7.71 11.76
C GLN A 12 8.32 6.80 10.59
N TYR A 13 8.61 7.19 9.36
CA TYR A 13 8.35 6.35 8.19
C TYR A 13 9.19 5.06 8.22
N LEU A 14 10.49 5.16 8.49
CA LEU A 14 11.37 3.99 8.62
C LEU A 14 10.95 3.07 9.76
N ALA A 15 10.57 3.63 10.92
CA ALA A 15 10.02 2.87 12.03
C ALA A 15 8.75 2.11 11.64
N ALA A 16 7.83 2.76 10.90
CA ALA A 16 6.63 2.10 10.41
C ALA A 16 6.92 0.92 9.48
N VAL A 17 7.89 1.06 8.57
CA VAL A 17 8.31 -0.02 7.67
C VAL A 17 8.84 -1.22 8.46
N ALA A 18 9.67 -0.97 9.49
CA ALA A 18 10.15 -2.02 10.38
C ALA A 18 9.00 -2.72 11.12
N LEU A 19 8.06 -1.95 11.68
CA LEU A 19 6.88 -2.47 12.38
C LEU A 19 5.95 -3.28 11.46
N ILE A 20 5.81 -2.89 10.19
CA ILE A 20 5.09 -3.66 9.16
C ILE A 20 5.73 -5.03 8.95
N ASN A 21 7.06 -5.09 8.83
CA ASN A 21 7.80 -6.34 8.67
C ASN A 21 7.67 -7.24 9.90
N GLU A 22 7.57 -6.66 11.09
CA GLU A 22 7.29 -7.35 12.36
C GLU A 22 5.79 -7.70 12.56
N ARG A 23 4.92 -7.33 11.61
CA ARG A 23 3.45 -7.50 11.68
C ARG A 23 2.78 -6.74 12.83
N ARG A 24 3.43 -5.72 13.38
CA ARG A 24 2.92 -4.84 14.45
C ARG A 24 2.13 -3.68 13.83
N TYR A 25 0.99 -4.01 13.21
CA TYR A 25 0.30 -3.09 12.32
C TYR A 25 -0.32 -1.86 13.00
N ASP A 26 -0.88 -1.98 14.21
CA ASP A 26 -1.42 -0.81 14.91
C ASP A 26 -0.31 0.19 15.30
N GLU A 27 0.87 -0.30 15.68
CA GLU A 27 2.03 0.54 15.97
C GLU A 27 2.59 1.18 14.68
N ALA A 28 2.64 0.41 13.58
CA ALA A 28 3.00 0.94 12.28
C ALA A 28 2.05 2.07 11.84
N ILE A 29 0.74 1.93 12.08
CA ILE A 29 -0.24 2.98 11.80
C ILE A 29 0.07 4.24 12.61
N ALA A 30 0.38 4.12 13.90
CA ALA A 30 0.74 5.28 14.72
C ALA A 30 1.97 6.02 14.17
N ALA A 31 3.02 5.28 13.80
CA ALA A 31 4.23 5.86 13.21
C ALA A 31 3.96 6.50 11.84
N LEU A 32 3.16 5.87 10.97
CA LEU A 32 2.74 6.45 9.68
C LEU A 32 1.93 7.74 9.85
N GLN A 33 1.06 7.80 10.87
CA GLN A 33 0.31 9.02 11.18
C GLN A 33 1.24 10.16 11.63
N ALA A 34 2.27 9.86 12.42
CA ALA A 34 3.28 10.83 12.80
C ALA A 34 4.08 11.33 11.59
N ALA A 35 4.55 10.43 10.71
CA ALA A 35 5.21 10.81 9.45
C ALA A 35 4.31 11.68 8.56
N ARG A 36 3.02 11.32 8.45
CA ARG A 36 2.01 12.09 7.70
C ARG A 36 1.81 13.49 8.26
N GLY A 37 1.94 13.67 9.58
CA GLY A 37 1.87 14.98 10.22
C GLY A 37 2.95 15.94 9.75
N VAL A 38 4.11 15.42 9.33
CA VAL A 38 5.23 16.20 8.79
C VAL A 38 5.10 16.39 7.28
N PHE A 39 4.85 15.30 6.54
CA PHE A 39 4.92 15.31 5.07
C PHE A 39 3.58 15.56 4.37
N GLY A 40 2.48 15.62 5.11
CA GLY A 40 1.15 15.67 4.55
C GLY A 40 0.76 14.36 3.86
N PRO A 41 -0.15 14.38 2.86
CA PRO A 41 -0.69 13.18 2.22
C PRO A 41 0.29 12.55 1.21
N HIS A 42 1.48 12.18 1.64
CA HIS A 42 2.48 11.52 0.79
C HIS A 42 1.98 10.13 0.34
N PRO A 43 2.07 9.78 -0.96
CA PRO A 43 1.43 8.57 -1.46
C PRO A 43 2.03 7.27 -0.91
N ASP A 44 3.33 7.21 -0.61
CA ASP A 44 3.93 6.03 0.06
C ASP A 44 3.36 5.83 1.49
N ILE A 45 3.20 6.92 2.24
CA ILE A 45 2.63 6.87 3.61
C ILE A 45 1.18 6.41 3.55
N LEU A 46 0.39 6.96 2.61
CA LEU A 46 -0.99 6.54 2.39
C LEU A 46 -1.06 5.07 1.96
N THR A 47 -0.15 4.62 1.11
CA THR A 47 -0.06 3.22 0.67
C THR A 47 0.18 2.28 1.85
N TYR A 48 1.14 2.59 2.74
CA TYR A 48 1.39 1.77 3.92
C TYR A 48 0.30 1.87 4.99
N LEU A 49 -0.40 3.01 5.11
CA LEU A 49 -1.60 3.10 5.94
C LEU A 49 -2.70 2.17 5.41
N GLY A 50 -2.86 2.11 4.08
CA GLY A 50 -3.74 1.15 3.42
C GLY A 50 -3.34 -0.30 3.72
N PHE A 51 -2.06 -0.62 3.52
CA PHE A 51 -1.50 -1.94 3.76
C PHE A 51 -1.72 -2.42 5.20
N ALA A 52 -1.35 -1.63 6.20
CA ALA A 52 -1.50 -2.00 7.61
C ALA A 52 -2.97 -2.20 8.00
N ASN A 53 -3.88 -1.33 7.51
CA ASN A 53 -5.31 -1.50 7.76
C ASN A 53 -5.88 -2.77 7.07
N ARG A 54 -5.45 -3.09 5.85
CA ARG A 54 -5.85 -4.34 5.17
C ARG A 54 -5.41 -5.56 5.97
N LYS A 55 -4.16 -5.58 6.45
CA LYS A 55 -3.65 -6.67 7.28
C LYS A 55 -4.40 -6.87 8.60
N LEU A 56 -5.05 -5.82 9.10
CA LEU A 56 -5.95 -5.86 10.27
C LEU A 56 -7.42 -6.18 9.92
N GLY A 57 -7.73 -6.50 8.65
CA GLY A 57 -9.10 -6.75 8.18
C GLY A 57 -9.96 -5.48 8.06
N ARG A 58 -9.37 -4.29 8.21
CA ARG A 58 -10.05 -2.99 8.13
C ARG A 58 -10.19 -2.53 6.68
N PHE A 59 -10.85 -3.36 5.86
CA PHE A 59 -10.85 -3.24 4.39
C PHE A 59 -11.39 -1.91 3.86
N ALA A 60 -12.47 -1.37 4.45
CA ALA A 60 -13.03 -0.09 4.02
C ALA A 60 -12.05 1.08 4.25
N ILE A 61 -11.30 1.04 5.36
CA ILE A 61 -10.28 2.04 5.67
C ILE A 61 -9.10 1.89 4.70
N ALA A 62 -8.68 0.66 4.44
CA ALA A 62 -7.59 0.38 3.50
C ALA A 62 -7.90 0.91 2.08
N GLU A 63 -9.09 0.63 1.57
CA GLU A 63 -9.56 1.11 0.27
C GLU A 63 -9.55 2.65 0.20
N GLY A 64 -9.99 3.34 1.26
CA GLY A 64 -9.93 4.80 1.32
C GLY A 64 -8.50 5.34 1.17
N TYR A 65 -7.54 4.70 1.84
CA TYR A 65 -6.13 5.09 1.76
C TYR A 65 -5.50 4.80 0.40
N TYR A 66 -5.76 3.65 -0.21
CA TYR A 66 -5.26 3.36 -1.56
C TYR A 66 -5.80 4.33 -2.61
N ARG A 67 -7.10 4.67 -2.53
CA ARG A 67 -7.69 5.69 -3.40
C ARG A 67 -7.05 7.06 -3.19
N ALA A 68 -6.77 7.45 -1.95
CA ALA A 68 -6.08 8.71 -1.66
C ALA A 68 -4.65 8.71 -2.22
N ALA A 69 -3.90 7.61 -2.08
CA ALA A 69 -2.57 7.46 -2.64
C ALA A 69 -2.57 7.59 -4.17
N LEU A 70 -3.51 6.92 -4.85
CA LEU A 70 -3.63 6.98 -6.31
C LEU A 70 -4.18 8.33 -6.82
N ALA A 71 -4.97 9.05 -6.01
CA ALA A 71 -5.37 10.42 -6.32
C ALA A 71 -4.17 11.38 -6.25
N ALA A 72 -3.26 11.19 -5.29
CA ALA A 72 -2.04 11.99 -5.17
C ALA A 72 -0.98 11.62 -6.22
N ALA A 73 -0.87 10.33 -6.56
CA ALA A 73 0.08 9.81 -7.54
C ALA A 73 -0.56 8.68 -8.38
N PRO A 74 -1.18 8.99 -9.53
CA PRO A 74 -1.84 7.98 -10.38
C PRO A 74 -0.90 6.90 -10.93
N GLY A 75 0.41 7.18 -10.98
CA GLY A 75 1.46 6.26 -11.41
C GLY A 75 2.04 5.36 -10.31
N HIS A 76 1.49 5.41 -9.09
CA HIS A 76 2.08 4.73 -7.95
C HIS A 76 1.81 3.22 -7.99
N ARG A 77 2.85 2.45 -8.30
CA ARG A 77 2.75 1.01 -8.54
C ARG A 77 2.36 0.23 -7.29
N GLY A 78 3.05 0.42 -6.17
CA GLY A 78 2.72 -0.27 -4.91
C GLY A 78 1.30 -0.01 -4.40
N ALA A 79 0.77 1.20 -4.58
CA ALA A 79 -0.63 1.52 -4.26
C ALA A 79 -1.60 0.76 -5.17
N THR A 80 -1.29 0.68 -6.46
CA THR A 80 -2.12 -0.04 -7.46
C THR A 80 -2.12 -1.54 -7.19
N GLU A 81 -0.95 -2.11 -6.89
CA GLU A 81 -0.77 -3.51 -6.50
C GLU A 81 -1.56 -3.85 -5.25
N TYR A 82 -1.29 -3.18 -4.12
CA TYR A 82 -1.95 -3.51 -2.86
C TYR A 82 -3.45 -3.27 -2.90
N PHE A 83 -3.92 -2.32 -3.73
CA PHE A 83 -5.35 -2.17 -3.95
C PHE A 83 -5.93 -3.33 -4.76
N GLY A 84 -5.21 -3.82 -5.76
CA GLY A 84 -5.54 -5.05 -6.47
C GLY A 84 -5.59 -6.27 -5.55
N GLU A 85 -4.63 -6.42 -4.64
CA GLU A 85 -4.62 -7.51 -3.66
C GLU A 85 -5.83 -7.45 -2.72
N LEU A 86 -6.19 -6.25 -2.24
CA LEU A 86 -7.42 -6.03 -1.46
C LEU A 86 -8.67 -6.49 -2.24
N MET A 87 -8.72 -6.23 -3.54
CA MET A 87 -9.83 -6.67 -4.39
C MET A 87 -9.88 -8.19 -4.48
N VAL A 88 -8.74 -8.87 -4.60
CA VAL A 88 -8.67 -10.34 -4.55
C VAL A 88 -9.18 -10.87 -3.21
N GLU A 89 -8.74 -10.32 -2.09
CA GLU A 89 -9.19 -10.73 -0.74
C GLU A 89 -10.71 -10.59 -0.56
N ARG A 90 -11.32 -9.62 -1.23
CA ARG A 90 -12.78 -9.38 -1.20
C ARG A 90 -13.55 -10.16 -2.28
N GLY A 91 -12.86 -10.98 -3.07
CA GLY A 91 -13.46 -11.75 -4.17
C GLY A 91 -13.75 -10.93 -5.43
N ASP A 92 -13.35 -9.66 -5.51
CA ASP A 92 -13.48 -8.83 -6.72
C ASP A 92 -12.31 -9.07 -7.69
N LEU A 93 -12.29 -10.26 -8.29
CA LEU A 93 -11.28 -10.60 -9.31
C LEU A 93 -11.37 -9.70 -10.56
N ALA A 94 -12.54 -9.15 -10.86
CA ALA A 94 -12.71 -8.23 -11.97
C ALA A 94 -12.02 -6.88 -11.68
N GLY A 95 -12.16 -6.36 -10.46
CA GLY A 95 -11.44 -5.20 -9.96
C GLY A 95 -9.94 -5.40 -9.90
N ALA A 96 -9.49 -6.53 -9.38
CA ALA A 96 -8.07 -6.87 -9.35
C ALA A 96 -7.46 -6.89 -10.78
N ARG A 97 -8.16 -7.48 -11.76
CA ARG A 97 -7.73 -7.45 -13.17
C ARG A 97 -7.64 -6.06 -13.77
N ARG A 98 -8.52 -5.12 -13.37
CA ARG A 98 -8.41 -3.71 -13.78
C ARG A 98 -7.14 -3.06 -13.20
N MET A 99 -6.80 -3.35 -11.94
CA MET A 99 -5.56 -2.85 -11.33
C MET A 99 -4.32 -3.43 -12.02
N LEU A 100 -4.33 -4.73 -12.35
CA LEU A 100 -3.24 -5.35 -13.10
C LEU A 100 -3.06 -4.71 -14.48
N ALA A 101 -4.14 -4.42 -15.21
CA ALA A 101 -4.07 -3.73 -16.50
C ALA A 101 -3.43 -2.33 -16.37
N THR A 102 -3.70 -1.61 -15.27
CA THR A 102 -3.02 -0.34 -14.98
C THR A 102 -1.52 -0.55 -14.81
N LEU A 103 -1.09 -1.55 -14.05
CA LEU A 103 0.33 -1.85 -13.84
C LEU A 103 1.02 -2.28 -15.16
N ASP A 104 0.39 -3.15 -15.94
CA ASP A 104 0.93 -3.58 -17.24
C ASP A 104 1.13 -2.38 -18.20
N GLY A 105 0.23 -1.38 -18.14
CA GLY A 105 0.38 -0.13 -18.89
C GLY A 105 1.53 0.76 -18.41
N GLN A 106 1.89 0.69 -17.12
CA GLN A 106 3.00 1.44 -16.51
C GLN A 106 4.36 0.73 -16.63
N CYS A 107 4.35 -0.59 -16.87
CA CYS A 107 5.51 -1.45 -16.82
C CYS A 107 5.77 -2.13 -18.17
N ARG A 108 6.34 -1.38 -19.14
CA ARG A 108 6.59 -1.88 -20.52
C ARG A 108 7.37 -3.19 -20.61
N PHE A 109 8.26 -3.46 -19.65
CA PHE A 109 9.09 -4.67 -19.62
C PHE A 109 8.77 -5.58 -18.43
N GLY A 110 7.59 -5.40 -17.80
CA GLY A 110 7.26 -6.03 -16.52
C GLY A 110 7.80 -5.25 -15.32
N CYS A 111 7.21 -5.53 -14.16
CA CYS A 111 7.62 -5.03 -12.86
C CYS A 111 7.10 -5.98 -11.79
N THR A 112 7.79 -6.02 -10.64
CA THR A 112 7.46 -6.90 -9.52
C THR A 112 6.00 -6.77 -9.11
N GLU A 113 5.49 -5.54 -9.05
CA GLU A 113 4.12 -5.25 -8.64
C GLU A 113 3.06 -5.91 -9.53
N ALA A 114 3.31 -5.92 -10.85
CA ALA A 114 2.41 -6.57 -11.81
C ALA A 114 2.48 -8.10 -11.71
N GLU A 115 3.68 -8.64 -11.45
CA GLU A 115 3.91 -10.08 -11.30
C GLU A 115 3.27 -10.62 -10.03
N GLU A 116 3.46 -9.92 -8.91
CA GLU A 116 2.84 -10.24 -7.62
C GLU A 116 1.31 -10.20 -7.73
N LEU A 117 0.73 -9.09 -8.19
CA LEU A 117 -0.73 -9.00 -8.33
C LEU A 117 -1.30 -10.09 -9.27
N ARG A 118 -0.58 -10.42 -10.35
CA ARG A 118 -0.96 -11.52 -11.25
C ARG A 118 -0.99 -12.86 -10.51
N ALA A 119 -0.01 -13.13 -9.64
CA ALA A 119 0.01 -14.34 -8.81
C ALA A 119 -1.19 -14.41 -7.84
N TRP A 120 -1.54 -13.29 -7.20
CA TRP A 120 -2.73 -13.20 -6.35
C TRP A 120 -4.03 -13.49 -7.11
N ILE A 121 -4.18 -12.92 -8.31
CA ILE A 121 -5.38 -13.14 -9.16
C ILE A 121 -5.50 -14.61 -9.56
N VAL A 122 -4.39 -15.27 -9.92
CA VAL A 122 -4.38 -16.69 -10.29
C VAL A 122 -4.73 -17.57 -9.08
N ALA A 123 -4.16 -17.27 -7.90
CA ALA A 123 -4.41 -18.01 -6.68
C ALA A 123 -5.82 -17.75 -6.08
N GLY A 124 -6.43 -16.61 -6.42
CA GLY A 124 -7.68 -16.14 -5.83
C GLY A 124 -7.55 -15.73 -4.35
N ARG A 125 -6.32 -15.61 -3.84
CA ARG A 125 -5.96 -15.30 -2.44
C ARG A 125 -4.48 -14.91 -2.36
N SER A 126 -3.99 -14.59 -1.16
CA SER A 126 -2.55 -14.41 -0.93
C SER A 126 -1.77 -15.69 -1.24
N PRO A 127 -0.77 -15.66 -2.14
CA PRO A 127 0.02 -16.85 -2.47
C PRO A 127 1.05 -17.21 -1.39
N HIS A 128 1.36 -16.29 -0.47
CA HIS A 128 2.38 -16.44 0.57
C HIS A 128 1.81 -16.68 1.97
N SER A 129 0.53 -17.01 2.09
CA SER A 129 -0.08 -17.45 3.35
C SER A 129 0.02 -18.97 3.49
N LEU A 130 1.18 -19.44 3.98
CA LEU A 130 1.39 -20.75 4.60
C LEU A 130 1.98 -20.54 6.00
#